data_AF-A0A961TXR7-F1
#
_entry.id   AF-A0A961TXR7-F1
#
_cell.length_a   1.000
_cell.length_b   1.000
_cell.length_c   1.000
_cell.angle_alpha   90.00
_cell.angle_beta   90.00
_cell.angle_gamma   90.00
#
_symmetry.space_group_name_H-M   'P 1'
#
loop_
_entity.id
_entity.type
_entity.pdbx_description
1 polymer ?
#
loop_
_entity_poly.entity_id
_entity_poly.type
_entity_poly.pdbx_seq_one_letter_code
_entity_poly.pdbx_strand_id
1 'polypeptide(L)'
;MSSANQSVALRNLPEALTALETADRDALLDLWREVIGAPPPKNLSLPFMRRALAFELQCQMLGGPKARTIEDLNRIAAGSASRASVGTRL
;
A
#
# COMPACT_ATOMS: atom_id res chain seq x y z
N MET A 1 -5.45 -17.50 -18.27
CA MET A 1 -6.68 -16.71 -18.48
C MET A 1 -7.02 -15.79 -17.28
N SER A 2 -6.11 -15.50 -16.35
CA SER A 2 -6.41 -14.72 -15.12
C SER A 2 -6.20 -13.20 -15.21
N SER A 3 -5.48 -12.69 -16.21
CA SER A 3 -5.05 -11.28 -16.20
C SER A 3 -6.18 -10.28 -16.53
N ALA A 4 -7.20 -10.70 -17.28
CA ALA A 4 -8.32 -9.81 -17.66
C ALA A 4 -9.28 -9.50 -16.49
N ASN A 5 -9.48 -10.46 -15.58
CA ASN A 5 -10.45 -10.34 -14.49
C ASN A 5 -9.93 -9.45 -13.34
N GLN A 6 -8.61 -9.33 -13.19
CA GLN A 6 -7.95 -8.56 -12.14
C GLN A 6 -8.02 -7.03 -12.41
N SER A 7 -8.00 -6.63 -13.69
CA SER A 7 -8.14 -5.21 -14.09
C SER A 7 -9.55 -4.63 -13.87
N VAL A 8 -10.57 -5.50 -13.86
CA VAL A 8 -11.96 -5.11 -13.58
C VAL A 8 -12.15 -4.89 -12.07
N ALA A 9 -11.53 -5.72 -11.23
CA ALA A 9 -11.58 -5.59 -9.76
C ALA A 9 -10.99 -4.26 -9.25
N LEU A 10 -9.98 -3.70 -9.93
CA LEU A 10 -9.39 -2.42 -9.54
C LEU A 10 -10.30 -1.20 -9.74
N ARG A 11 -11.42 -1.34 -10.49
CA ARG A 11 -12.36 -0.23 -10.73
C ARG A 11 -13.30 0.02 -9.54
N ASN A 12 -13.40 -0.92 -8.62
CA ASN A 12 -14.27 -0.85 -7.45
C ASN A 12 -13.43 -1.00 -6.17
N LEU A 13 -12.95 0.12 -5.64
CA LEU A 13 -12.03 0.14 -4.50
C LEU A 13 -12.56 -0.64 -3.28
N PRO A 14 -13.82 -0.47 -2.80
CA PRO A 14 -14.34 -1.28 -1.70
C PRO A 14 -14.27 -2.79 -1.93
N GLU A 15 -14.63 -3.26 -3.12
CA GLU A 15 -14.60 -4.69 -3.47
C GLU A 15 -13.16 -5.23 -3.51
N ALA A 16 -12.24 -4.46 -4.09
CA ALA A 16 -10.82 -4.79 -4.09
C ALA A 16 -10.25 -4.91 -2.67
N LEU A 17 -10.65 -4.00 -1.76
CA LEU A 17 -10.23 -4.05 -0.36
C LEU A 17 -10.76 -5.29 0.36
N THR A 18 -12.03 -5.67 0.15
CA THR A 18 -12.59 -6.91 0.70
C THR A 18 -11.88 -8.15 0.16
N ALA A 19 -11.53 -8.17 -1.13
CA ALA A 19 -10.78 -9.27 -1.73
C ALA A 19 -9.39 -9.45 -1.11
N LEU A 20 -8.70 -8.36 -0.73
CA LEU A 20 -7.40 -8.44 -0.05
C LEU A 20 -7.47 -9.15 1.30
N GLU A 21 -8.57 -9.02 2.05
CA GLU A 21 -8.71 -9.60 3.39
C GLU A 21 -8.69 -11.13 3.36
N THR A 22 -9.26 -11.72 2.32
CA THR A 22 -9.40 -13.18 2.16
C THR A 22 -8.39 -13.80 1.19
N ALA A 23 -7.67 -12.98 0.41
CA ALA A 23 -6.63 -13.44 -0.51
C ALA A 23 -5.56 -14.26 0.20
N ASP A 24 -5.16 -15.36 -0.42
CA ASP A 24 -4.05 -16.18 0.06
C ASP A 24 -2.70 -15.51 -0.20
N ARG A 25 -1.63 -16.15 0.27
CA ARG A 25 -0.29 -15.57 0.19
C ARG A 25 0.20 -15.44 -1.25
N ASP A 26 -0.09 -16.40 -2.11
CA ASP A 26 0.45 -16.41 -3.46
C ASP A 26 -0.25 -15.35 -4.32
N ALA A 27 -1.57 -15.21 -4.18
CA ALA A 27 -2.34 -14.13 -4.79
C ALA A 27 -1.83 -12.74 -4.35
N LEU A 28 -1.49 -12.57 -3.07
CA LEU A 28 -0.95 -11.30 -2.57
C LEU A 28 0.47 -11.03 -3.08
N LEU A 29 1.31 -12.06 -3.26
CA LEU A 29 2.64 -11.89 -3.87
C LEU A 29 2.52 -11.47 -5.35
N ASP A 30 1.56 -12.03 -6.07
CA ASP A 30 1.33 -11.72 -7.48
C ASP A 30 0.85 -10.28 -7.61
N LEU A 31 -0.17 -9.92 -6.84
CA LEU A 31 -0.70 -8.55 -6.79
C LEU A 31 0.36 -7.54 -6.34
N TRP A 32 1.26 -7.91 -5.42
CA TRP A 32 2.36 -7.04 -5.02
C TRP A 32 3.24 -6.66 -6.22
N ARG A 33 3.59 -7.62 -7.07
CA ARG A 33 4.44 -7.34 -8.24
C ARG A 33 3.73 -6.44 -9.24
N GLU A 34 2.42 -6.57 -9.37
CA GLU A 34 1.59 -5.75 -10.26
C GLU A 34 1.41 -4.32 -9.74
N VAL A 35 1.07 -4.17 -8.47
CA VAL A 35 0.71 -2.86 -7.86
C VAL A 35 1.95 -2.06 -7.47
N ILE A 36 2.95 -2.71 -6.88
CA ILE A 36 4.18 -2.06 -6.37
C ILE A 36 5.26 -1.97 -7.46
N GLY A 37 5.28 -2.90 -8.41
CA GLY A 37 6.30 -2.94 -9.46
C GLY A 37 7.68 -3.45 -9.00
N ALA A 38 7.78 -4.03 -7.80
CA ALA A 38 9.02 -4.57 -7.23
C ALA A 38 8.78 -5.94 -6.57
N PRO A 39 9.79 -6.80 -6.44
CA PRO A 39 9.64 -8.04 -5.68
C PRO A 39 9.34 -7.74 -4.20
N PRO A 40 8.46 -8.52 -3.54
CA PRO A 40 8.16 -8.34 -2.13
C PRO A 40 9.40 -8.64 -1.27
N PRO A 41 9.62 -7.89 -0.16
CA PRO A 41 10.71 -8.15 0.76
C PRO A 41 10.70 -9.58 1.30
N LYS A 42 11.90 -10.13 1.55
CA LYS A 42 12.04 -11.43 2.20
C LYS A 42 11.39 -11.37 3.59
N ASN A 43 10.56 -12.36 3.90
CA ASN A 43 9.82 -12.48 5.17
C ASN A 43 8.75 -11.40 5.43
N LEU A 44 8.15 -10.84 4.39
CA LEU A 44 7.00 -9.94 4.56
C LEU A 44 5.83 -10.67 5.22
N SER A 45 5.29 -10.10 6.30
CA SER A 45 4.11 -10.67 6.96
C SER A 45 2.86 -10.49 6.12
N LEU A 46 1.98 -11.49 6.12
CA LEU A 46 0.67 -11.46 5.44
C LEU A 46 -0.17 -10.22 5.84
N PRO A 47 -0.31 -9.87 7.14
CA PRO A 47 -1.07 -8.68 7.53
C PRO A 47 -0.47 -7.38 6.99
N PHE A 48 0.86 -7.26 6.95
CA PHE A 48 1.51 -6.08 6.39
C PHE A 48 1.34 -6.01 4.87
N MET A 49 1.50 -7.14 4.17
CA MET A 49 1.33 -7.23 2.73
C MET A 49 -0.06 -6.72 2.29
N ARG A 50 -1.12 -7.15 2.99
CA ARG A 50 -2.48 -6.67 2.75
C ARG A 50 -2.63 -5.17 2.95
N ARG A 51 -2.06 -4.63 4.04
CA ARG A 51 -2.13 -3.18 4.34
C ARG A 51 -1.37 -2.34 3.32
N ALA A 52 -0.19 -2.78 2.90
CA ALA A 52 0.60 -2.11 1.88
C ALA A 52 -0.14 -2.10 0.54
N LEU A 53 -0.67 -3.25 0.11
CA LEU A 53 -1.47 -3.34 -1.10
C LEU A 53 -2.73 -2.46 -1.05
N ALA A 54 -3.47 -2.51 0.06
CA ALA A 54 -4.65 -1.67 0.26
C ALA A 54 -4.31 -0.18 0.15
N PHE A 55 -3.22 0.26 0.78
CA PHE A 55 -2.75 1.63 0.71
C PHE A 55 -2.43 2.07 -0.72
N GLU A 56 -1.76 1.24 -1.49
CA GLU A 56 -1.37 1.57 -2.86
C GLU A 56 -2.57 1.60 -3.80
N LEU A 57 -3.52 0.66 -3.66
CA LEU A 57 -4.79 0.71 -4.38
C LEU A 57 -5.59 1.99 -4.08
N GLN A 58 -5.62 2.39 -2.80
CA GLN A 58 -6.23 3.65 -2.39
C GLN A 58 -5.53 4.85 -3.03
N CYS A 59 -4.20 4.87 -3.05
CA CYS A 59 -3.43 5.96 -3.67
C CYS A 59 -3.67 6.07 -5.17
N GLN A 60 -3.76 4.94 -5.88
CA GLN A 60 -4.06 4.91 -7.32
C GLN A 60 -5.45 5.46 -7.64
N MET A 61 -6.44 5.21 -6.78
CA MET A 61 -7.84 5.59 -7.01
C MET A 61 -8.21 6.97 -6.45
N LEU A 62 -7.69 7.35 -5.28
CA LEU A 62 -8.07 8.54 -4.54
C LEU A 62 -6.99 9.63 -4.54
N GLY A 63 -5.82 9.33 -5.11
CA GLY A 63 -4.62 10.15 -5.00
C GLY A 63 -3.80 9.80 -3.76
N GLY A 64 -2.48 9.97 -3.88
CA GLY A 64 -1.53 9.66 -2.81
C GLY A 64 -1.46 10.73 -1.71
N PRO A 65 -0.59 10.52 -0.71
CA PRO A 65 -0.36 11.48 0.35
C PRO A 65 0.09 12.85 -0.18
N LYS A 66 -0.25 13.92 0.56
CA LYS A 66 0.19 15.27 0.24
C LYS A 66 1.72 15.35 0.20
N ALA A 67 2.27 16.23 -0.64
CA ALA A 67 3.72 16.44 -0.77
C ALA A 67 4.41 16.64 0.58
N ARG A 68 3.82 17.45 1.48
CA ARG A 68 4.33 17.68 2.84
C ARG A 68 4.44 16.40 3.67
N THR A 69 3.51 15.46 3.50
CA THR A 69 3.55 14.15 4.18
C THR A 69 4.70 13.31 3.63
N ILE A 70 4.89 13.28 2.31
CA ILE A 70 6.01 12.57 1.67
C ILE A 70 7.36 13.15 2.11
N GLU A 71 7.49 14.48 2.17
CA GLU A 71 8.70 15.14 2.70
C GLU A 71 8.98 14.74 4.16
N ASP A 72 7.95 14.63 4.99
CA ASP A 72 8.12 14.21 6.38
C ASP A 72 8.55 12.74 6.49
N LEU A 73 7.95 11.87 5.67
CA LEU A 73 8.33 10.45 5.58
C LEU A 73 9.79 10.27 5.12
N ASN A 74 10.23 11.03 4.11
CA ASN A 74 11.62 11.01 3.64
C ASN A 74 12.60 11.44 4.74
N ARG A 75 12.20 12.42 5.56
CA ARG A 75 13.02 12.87 6.69
C ARG A 75 13.11 11.82 7.79
N ILE A 76 12.02 11.11 8.09
CA ILE A 76 12.02 9.96 9.00
C ILE A 76 12.94 8.86 8.47
N ALA A 77 12.86 8.55 7.17
CA ALA A 77 13.74 7.58 6.53
C ALA A 77 15.23 7.99 6.61
N ALA A 78 15.52 9.29 6.61
CA ALA A 78 16.86 9.84 6.83
C ALA A 78 17.29 9.91 8.32
N GLY A 79 16.52 9.33 9.25
CA GLY A 79 16.86 9.26 10.68
C GLY A 79 16.45 10.48 11.51
N SER A 80 15.62 11.37 10.98
CA SER A 80 15.16 12.58 11.68
C SER A 80 13.73 12.42 12.24
N ALA A 81 13.44 13.00 13.41
CA ALA A 81 12.12 12.89 14.07
C ALA A 81 11.01 13.65 13.31
N SER A 82 9.80 13.08 13.14
CA SER A 82 8.65 13.66 12.41
C SER A 82 8.28 15.11 12.77
N ARG A 83 7.80 15.91 11.80
CA ARG A 83 7.38 17.30 12.04
C ARG A 83 6.06 17.30 12.80
N ALA A 84 5.26 16.25 12.61
CA ALA A 84 4.03 16.04 13.37
C ALA A 84 4.33 15.73 14.85
N SER A 85 5.42 15.02 15.16
CA SER A 85 5.79 14.71 16.55
C SER A 85 6.43 15.88 17.31
N VAL A 86 7.01 16.86 16.61
CA VAL A 86 7.65 18.03 17.24
C VAL A 86 6.63 19.09 17.69
N GLY A 87 5.39 19.03 17.20
CA GLY A 87 4.36 20.06 17.42
C GLY A 87 3.39 19.83 18.59
N THR A 88 3.40 18.69 19.27
CA THR A 88 2.41 18.38 20.31
C THR A 88 2.97 18.63 21.71
N ARG A 89 3.06 19.91 22.11
CA ARG A 89 2.80 20.26 23.52
C ARG A 89 1.31 20.59 23.61
N LEU A 90 0.52 19.65 24.10
CA LEU A 90 -0.81 19.91 24.66
C LEU A 90 -0.64 20.60 26.01
#